data_AF-A0A8T2VL00-F1
#
_entry.id   AF-A0A8T2VL00-F1
#
_cell.length_a   1.000
_cell.length_b   1.000
_cell.length_c   1.000
_cell.angle_alpha   90.00
_cell.angle_beta   90.00
_cell.angle_gamma   90.00
#
_symmetry.space_group_name_H-M   'P 1'
#
loop_
_entity.id
_entity.type
_entity.pdbx_description
1 polymer ?
#
loop_
_entity_poly.entity_id
_entity_poly.type
_entity_poly.pdbx_seq_one_letter_code
_entity_poly.pdbx_strand_id
1 'polypeptide(L)'
;MRKMELKKQREEDLEAGLKLYKSGKYKDALEMFDSVLGAKPELKEEAVANYNIACCYSKLNEVEAGLSALEAAMEAGFEDYKTVRTDPDLSNLRESPAFKPLIDRFDEPFINENAVNALKSVFGLFGGKK
;
A
#
# COMPACT_ATOMS: atom_id res chain seq x y z
N MET A 1 2.42 3.36 -29.97
CA MET A 1 1.17 2.58 -30.18
C MET A 1 0.92 1.61 -29.02
N ARG A 2 1.52 0.41 -28.96
CA ARG A 2 1.18 -0.60 -27.91
C ARG A 2 1.30 -0.13 -26.45
N LYS A 3 2.34 0.65 -26.10
CA LYS A 3 2.50 1.18 -24.72
C LYS A 3 1.39 2.18 -24.34
N MET A 4 0.96 3.02 -25.28
CA MET A 4 -0.11 3.98 -25.06
C MET A 4 -1.47 3.29 -24.95
N GLU A 5 -1.70 2.24 -25.76
CA GLU A 5 -2.89 1.39 -25.67
C GLU A 5 -3.02 0.74 -24.30
N LEU A 6 -1.93 0.12 -23.81
CA LEU A 6 -1.92 -0.53 -22.50
C LEU A 6 -2.13 0.47 -21.36
N LYS A 7 -1.51 1.64 -21.45
CA LYS A 7 -1.72 2.70 -20.45
C LYS A 7 -3.18 3.13 -20.42
N LYS A 8 -3.78 3.40 -21.59
CA LYS A 8 -5.18 3.77 -21.71
C LYS A 8 -6.11 2.68 -21.14
N GLN A 9 -5.85 1.42 -21.47
CA GLN A 9 -6.60 0.28 -20.94
C GLN A 9 -6.56 0.24 -19.40
N ARG A 10 -5.37 0.42 -18.80
CA ARG A 10 -5.24 0.43 -17.34
C ARG A 10 -5.98 1.59 -16.69
N GLU A 11 -5.97 2.77 -17.30
CA GLU A 11 -6.73 3.93 -16.82
C GLU A 11 -8.25 3.64 -16.86
N GLU A 12 -8.74 3.06 -17.96
CA GLU A 12 -10.15 2.68 -18.12
C GLU A 12 -10.57 1.57 -17.13
N ASP A 13 -9.74 0.54 -16.95
CA ASP A 13 -10.00 -0.55 -16.00
C ASP A 13 -9.96 -0.04 -14.55
N LEU A 14 -9.01 0.81 -14.21
CA LEU A 14 -8.94 1.42 -12.88
C LEU A 14 -10.20 2.24 -12.58
N GLU A 15 -10.66 3.06 -13.54
CA GLU A 15 -11.89 3.84 -13.38
C GLU A 15 -13.12 2.93 -13.23
N ALA A 16 -13.21 1.88 -14.05
CA ALA A 16 -14.30 0.90 -13.98
C ALA A 16 -14.32 0.20 -12.62
N GLY A 17 -13.16 -0.26 -12.13
CA GLY A 17 -13.01 -0.88 -10.81
C GLY A 17 -13.47 0.04 -9.68
N LEU A 18 -13.05 1.31 -9.71
CA LEU A 18 -13.48 2.31 -8.71
C LEU A 18 -14.99 2.55 -8.74
N LYS A 19 -15.63 2.53 -9.92
CA LYS A 19 -17.09 2.69 -10.06
C LYS A 19 -17.84 1.48 -9.51
N LEU A 20 -17.36 0.27 -9.81
CA LEU A 20 -17.93 -0.99 -9.31
C LEU A 20 -17.80 -1.07 -7.79
N TYR A 21 -16.62 -0.71 -7.26
CA TYR A 21 -16.36 -0.61 -5.83
C TYR A 21 -17.34 0.31 -5.12
N LYS A 22 -17.51 1.55 -5.62
CA LYS A 22 -18.48 2.53 -5.08
C LYS A 22 -19.93 2.02 -5.12
N SER A 23 -20.24 1.07 -6.00
CA SER A 23 -21.55 0.46 -6.13
C SER A 23 -21.72 -0.81 -5.26
N GLY A 24 -20.73 -1.14 -4.41
CA GLY A 24 -20.74 -2.33 -3.56
C GLY A 24 -20.43 -3.64 -4.29
N LYS A 25 -20.03 -3.58 -5.57
CA LYS A 25 -19.73 -4.75 -6.40
C LYS A 25 -18.26 -5.11 -6.29
N TYR A 26 -17.83 -5.53 -5.11
CA TYR A 26 -16.42 -5.71 -4.80
C TYR A 26 -15.73 -6.82 -5.63
N LYS A 27 -16.44 -7.90 -5.95
CA LYS A 27 -15.89 -8.98 -6.81
C LYS A 27 -15.66 -8.49 -8.24
N ASP A 28 -16.64 -7.82 -8.83
CA ASP A 28 -16.48 -7.22 -10.16
C ASP A 28 -15.37 -6.14 -10.17
N ALA A 29 -15.22 -5.39 -9.08
CA ALA A 29 -14.15 -4.41 -8.93
C ALA A 29 -12.76 -5.07 -8.89
N LEU A 30 -12.62 -6.20 -8.19
CA LEU A 30 -11.39 -7.00 -8.18
C LEU A 30 -10.98 -7.41 -9.60
N GLU A 31 -11.91 -7.89 -10.43
CA GLU A 31 -11.61 -8.27 -11.81
C GLU A 31 -10.98 -7.12 -12.62
N MET A 32 -11.46 -5.89 -12.41
CA MET A 32 -10.92 -4.72 -13.09
C MET A 32 -9.54 -4.33 -12.54
N PHE A 33 -9.34 -4.35 -11.22
CA PHE A 33 -8.02 -4.07 -10.65
C PHE A 33 -6.98 -5.13 -11.01
N ASP A 34 -7.37 -6.40 -11.08
CA ASP A 34 -6.50 -7.49 -11.57
C ASP A 34 -6.14 -7.31 -13.05
N SER A 35 -7.07 -6.80 -13.88
CA SER A 35 -6.78 -6.42 -15.26
C SER A 35 -5.69 -5.35 -15.33
N VAL A 36 -5.76 -4.33 -14.44
CA VAL A 36 -4.70 -3.30 -14.33
C VAL A 36 -3.35 -3.94 -14.05
N LEU A 37 -3.27 -4.85 -13.07
CA LEU A 37 -2.04 -5.55 -12.69
C LEU A 37 -1.52 -6.47 -13.81
N GLY A 38 -2.42 -7.15 -14.54
CA GLY A 38 -2.07 -7.99 -15.68
C GLY A 38 -1.51 -7.23 -16.89
N ALA A 39 -1.80 -5.92 -16.99
CA ALA A 39 -1.37 -5.05 -18.07
C ALA A 39 0.00 -4.38 -17.84
N LYS A 40 0.82 -4.92 -16.92
CA LYS A 40 2.17 -4.44 -16.59
C LYS A 40 2.19 -2.94 -16.24
N PRO A 41 1.55 -2.56 -15.13
CA PRO A 41 1.49 -1.18 -14.66
C PRO A 41 2.87 -0.62 -14.33
N GLU A 42 2.98 0.70 -14.28
CA GLU A 42 4.07 1.36 -13.55
C GLU A 42 3.83 1.21 -12.04
N LEU A 43 4.88 1.32 -11.22
CA LEU A 43 4.80 1.11 -9.76
C LEU A 43 3.68 1.93 -9.10
N LYS A 44 3.45 3.17 -9.56
CA LYS A 44 2.37 4.00 -9.04
C LYS A 44 0.98 3.42 -9.31
N GLU A 45 0.76 2.89 -10.52
CA GLU A 45 -0.50 2.25 -10.89
C GLU A 45 -0.68 0.92 -10.13
N GLU A 46 0.40 0.16 -9.96
CA GLU A 46 0.45 -1.07 -9.17
C GLU A 46 0.09 -0.82 -7.70
N ALA A 47 0.69 0.20 -7.09
CA ALA A 47 0.41 0.61 -5.71
C ALA A 47 -1.07 0.98 -5.52
N VAL A 48 -1.62 1.77 -6.45
CA VAL A 48 -3.03 2.19 -6.41
C VAL A 48 -3.97 1.01 -6.63
N ALA A 49 -3.70 0.12 -7.59
CA ALA A 49 -4.54 -1.05 -7.85
C ALA A 49 -4.55 -2.00 -6.64
N ASN A 50 -3.37 -2.35 -6.10
CA ASN A 50 -3.26 -3.21 -4.93
C ASN A 50 -3.92 -2.61 -3.67
N TYR A 51 -3.84 -1.29 -3.47
CA TYR A 51 -4.56 -0.63 -2.38
C TYR A 51 -6.08 -0.82 -2.50
N ASN A 52 -6.62 -0.62 -3.70
CA ASN A 52 -8.06 -0.81 -3.91
C ASN A 52 -8.48 -2.29 -3.83
N ILE A 53 -7.62 -3.23 -4.24
CA ILE A 53 -7.80 -4.67 -4.02
C ILE A 53 -7.87 -4.98 -2.52
N ALA A 54 -6.98 -4.39 -1.71
CA ALA A 54 -7.03 -4.54 -0.25
C ALA A 54 -8.36 -4.03 0.33
N CYS A 55 -8.86 -2.89 -0.14
CA CYS A 55 -10.20 -2.38 0.22
C CYS A 55 -11.31 -3.36 -0.17
N CYS A 56 -11.30 -3.91 -1.39
CA CYS A 56 -12.27 -4.91 -1.84
C CYS A 56 -12.27 -6.14 -0.93
N TYR A 57 -11.11 -6.73 -0.66
CA TYR A 57 -11.00 -7.92 0.19
C TYR A 57 -11.40 -7.64 1.63
N SER A 58 -11.04 -6.47 2.16
CA SER A 58 -11.53 -6.00 3.46
C SER A 58 -13.07 -5.99 3.50
N LYS A 59 -13.73 -5.39 2.52
CA LYS A 59 -15.21 -5.37 2.44
C LYS A 59 -15.85 -6.74 2.27
N LEU A 60 -15.13 -7.68 1.68
CA LEU A 60 -15.54 -9.08 1.54
C LEU A 60 -15.20 -9.94 2.77
N ASN A 61 -14.53 -9.36 3.77
CA ASN A 61 -14.03 -10.04 4.96
C ASN A 61 -12.99 -11.15 4.68
N GLU A 62 -12.29 -11.03 3.55
CA GLU A 62 -11.20 -11.93 3.13
C GLU A 62 -9.87 -11.37 3.64
N VAL A 63 -9.66 -11.45 4.95
CA VAL A 63 -8.62 -10.70 5.66
C VAL A 63 -7.20 -11.04 5.19
N GLU A 64 -6.88 -12.31 4.99
CA GLU A 64 -5.53 -12.73 4.57
C GLU A 64 -5.18 -12.18 3.18
N ALA A 65 -6.11 -12.29 2.22
CA ALA A 65 -5.93 -11.76 0.87
C ALA A 65 -5.82 -10.22 0.88
N GLY A 66 -6.63 -9.55 1.71
CA GLY A 66 -6.57 -8.09 1.83
C GLY A 66 -5.26 -7.59 2.43
N LEU A 67 -4.70 -8.29 3.42
CA LEU A 67 -3.38 -7.95 3.98
C LEU A 67 -2.26 -8.17 2.97
N SER A 68 -2.32 -9.26 2.19
CA SER A 68 -1.34 -9.52 1.12
C SER A 68 -1.39 -8.44 0.03
N ALA A 69 -2.59 -7.99 -0.36
CA ALA A 69 -2.73 -6.89 -1.32
C ALA A 69 -2.26 -5.55 -0.74
N LEU A 70 -2.53 -5.28 0.54
CA LEU A 70 -2.05 -4.07 1.20
C LEU A 70 -0.52 -4.04 1.27
N GLU A 71 0.11 -5.17 1.59
CA GLU A 71 1.57 -5.34 1.55
C GLU A 71 2.11 -5.03 0.15
N ALA A 72 1.55 -5.65 -0.89
CA ALA A 72 1.95 -5.39 -2.27
C ALA A 72 1.80 -3.91 -2.67
N ALA A 73 0.76 -3.23 -2.20
CA ALA A 73 0.59 -1.79 -2.42
C ALA A 73 1.74 -0.99 -1.80
N MET A 74 2.11 -1.31 -0.57
CA MET A 74 3.18 -0.63 0.17
C MET A 74 4.56 -0.93 -0.43
N GLU A 75 4.82 -2.17 -0.87
CA GLU A 75 6.04 -2.56 -1.60
C GLU A 75 6.18 -1.83 -2.95
N ALA A 76 5.06 -1.59 -3.63
CA ALA A 76 5.01 -0.78 -4.85
C ALA A 76 5.13 0.74 -4.60
N GLY A 77 5.26 1.17 -3.34
CA GLY A 77 5.52 2.56 -2.95
C GLY A 77 4.28 3.36 -2.56
N PHE A 78 3.19 2.71 -2.12
CA PHE A 78 2.04 3.42 -1.54
C PHE A 78 2.45 4.14 -0.25
N GLU A 79 2.46 5.47 -0.28
CA GLU A 79 3.03 6.31 0.79
C GLU A 79 2.00 6.98 1.72
N ASP A 80 0.70 6.88 1.42
CA ASP A 80 -0.35 7.46 2.28
C ASP A 80 -0.69 6.55 3.47
N TYR A 81 0.30 6.32 4.32
CA TYR A 81 0.18 5.48 5.51
C TYR A 81 -0.86 6.02 6.49
N LYS A 82 -1.11 7.34 6.50
CA LYS A 82 -2.18 7.92 7.31
C LYS A 82 -3.52 7.36 6.87
N THR A 83 -3.78 7.37 5.56
CA THR A 83 -5.00 6.79 5.00
C THR A 83 -5.12 5.30 5.31
N VAL A 84 -4.05 4.51 5.16
CA VAL A 84 -4.06 3.07 5.54
C VAL A 84 -4.56 2.84 6.98
N ARG A 85 -4.17 3.71 7.92
CA ARG A 85 -4.57 3.60 9.34
C ARG A 85 -6.00 4.07 9.64
N THR A 86 -6.60 4.88 8.78
CA THR A 86 -7.90 5.53 9.07
C THR A 86 -9.01 5.19 8.08
N ASP A 87 -8.69 4.68 6.90
CA ASP A 87 -9.67 4.42 5.83
C ASP A 87 -10.72 3.41 6.31
N PRO A 88 -12.01 3.77 6.43
CA PRO A 88 -13.05 2.84 6.88
C PRO A 88 -13.17 1.59 5.99
N ASP A 89 -12.63 1.62 4.77
CA ASP A 89 -12.66 0.48 3.88
C ASP A 89 -11.69 -0.62 4.29
N LEU A 90 -10.64 -0.29 5.03
CA LEU A 90 -9.68 -1.24 5.57
C LEU A 90 -10.00 -1.67 7.03
N SER A 91 -11.21 -1.38 7.53
CA SER A 91 -11.57 -1.66 8.93
C SER A 91 -11.36 -3.13 9.32
N ASN A 92 -11.81 -4.07 8.49
CA ASN A 92 -11.69 -5.50 8.77
C ASN A 92 -10.24 -5.97 8.75
N LEU A 93 -9.38 -5.36 7.93
CA LEU A 93 -7.95 -5.64 7.97
C LEU A 93 -7.31 -5.10 9.24
N ARG A 94 -7.68 -3.89 9.67
CA ARG A 94 -7.16 -3.27 10.90
C ARG A 94 -7.49 -4.03 12.17
N GLU A 95 -8.57 -4.79 12.18
CA GLU A 95 -8.93 -5.68 13.29
C GLU A 95 -8.05 -6.93 13.37
N SER A 96 -7.34 -7.27 12.28
CA SER A 96 -6.41 -8.40 12.27
C SER A 96 -5.18 -8.13 13.13
N PRO A 97 -4.74 -9.09 13.96
CA PRO A 97 -3.49 -8.98 14.70
C PRO A 97 -2.26 -8.86 13.79
N ALA A 98 -2.37 -9.26 12.51
CA ALA A 98 -1.30 -9.16 11.53
C ALA A 98 -1.16 -7.76 10.89
N PHE A 99 -2.16 -6.88 11.04
CA PHE A 99 -2.11 -5.54 10.44
C PHE A 99 -1.01 -4.68 11.03
N LYS A 100 -0.92 -4.60 12.37
CA LYS A 100 0.10 -3.76 13.01
C LYS A 100 1.53 -4.19 12.64
N PRO A 101 1.92 -5.48 12.72
CA PRO A 101 3.22 -5.93 12.25
C PRO A 101 3.51 -5.59 10.78
N LEU A 102 2.50 -5.70 9.91
CA LEU A 102 2.65 -5.31 8.50
C LEU A 102 2.98 -3.83 8.38
N ILE A 103 2.21 -2.96 9.03
CA ILE A 103 2.40 -1.51 8.94
C ILE A 103 3.71 -1.06 9.60
N ASP A 104 4.08 -1.64 10.75
CA ASP A 104 5.31 -1.32 11.46
C ASP A 104 6.55 -1.51 10.55
N ARG A 105 6.56 -2.53 9.67
CA ARG A 105 7.66 -2.77 8.72
C ARG A 105 7.93 -1.61 7.77
N PHE A 106 6.91 -0.78 7.48
CA PHE A 106 7.03 0.39 6.61
C PHE A 106 7.11 1.71 7.39
N ASP A 107 6.81 1.69 8.69
CA ASP A 107 7.03 2.80 9.63
C ASP A 107 8.43 2.83 10.23
N GLU A 108 9.11 1.68 10.28
CA GLU A 108 10.44 1.56 10.86
C GLU A 108 11.39 2.59 10.22
N PRO A 109 11.95 3.52 11.01
CA PRO A 109 12.84 4.53 10.48
C PRO A 109 14.05 3.86 9.84
N PHE A 110 14.45 4.36 8.67
CA PHE A 110 15.68 3.99 7.94
C PHE A 110 16.99 4.15 8.74
N ILE A 111 16.95 4.37 10.05
CA ILE A 111 18.12 4.53 10.91
C ILE A 111 18.32 3.25 11.71
N ASN A 112 19.30 2.45 11.27
CA ASN A 112 19.78 1.33 12.06
C ASN A 112 20.26 1.84 13.45
N GLU A 113 20.02 1.07 14.51
CA GLU A 113 20.37 1.44 15.89
C GLU A 113 21.88 1.71 16.09
N ASN A 114 22.74 1.03 15.32
CA ASN A 114 24.18 1.32 15.25
C ASN A 114 24.48 2.69 14.62
N ALA A 115 23.67 3.20 13.68
CA ALA A 115 23.82 4.53 13.10
C ALA A 115 23.42 5.63 14.09
N VAL A 116 22.36 5.42 14.90
CA VAL A 116 22.02 6.33 16.01
C VAL A 116 23.14 6.35 17.06
N ASN A 117 23.66 5.17 17.43
CA ASN A 117 24.71 5.07 18.45
C ASN A 117 26.06 5.61 17.95
N ALA A 118 26.39 5.44 16.67
CA ALA A 118 27.58 6.05 16.05
C ALA A 118 27.47 7.58 16.00
N LEU A 119 26.31 8.15 15.63
CA LEU A 119 26.09 9.60 15.62
C LEU A 119 26.18 10.21 17.02
N LYS A 120 25.62 9.54 18.04
CA LYS A 120 25.77 9.96 19.45
C LYS A 120 27.22 9.98 19.90
N SER A 121 28.04 9.02 19.45
CA SER A 121 29.48 8.99 19.76
C SER A 121 30.27 10.10 19.04
N VAL A 122 29.88 10.49 17.83
CA VAL A 122 30.57 11.53 17.05
C VAL A 122 30.24 12.94 17.54
N PHE A 123 28.98 13.22 17.89
CA PHE A 123 28.56 14.54 18.40
C PHE A 123 28.85 14.75 19.89
N GLY A 124 29.06 13.68 20.67
CA GLY A 124 29.45 13.75 22.08
C GLY A 124 30.90 14.20 22.34
N LEU A 125 31.71 14.42 21.29
CA LEU A 125 33.15 14.70 21.41
C LEU A 125 33.56 16.18 21.34
N PHE A 126 32.64 17.12 21.07
CA PHE A 126 32.94 18.57 20.96
C PHE A 126 32.15 19.45 21.94
N GLY A 127 31.80 18.92 23.11
CA GLY A 127 31.00 19.62 24.11
C GLY A 127 31.61 19.61 25.50
N GLY A 128 32.88 20.01 25.63
CA GLY A 128 33.39 20.40 26.94
C GLY A 128 34.89 20.22 27.10
N LYS A 129 35.59 21.36 27.23
CA LYS A 129 36.37 21.64 28.44
C LYS A 129 36.49 23.16 28.60
N LYS A 130 36.43 23.54 29.88
CA LYS A 130 36.58 24.86 30.48
C LYS A 130 37.75 25.68 29.91
#